data_AF-A0A1D3TVL7-F1
#
_entry.id   AF-A0A1D3TVL7-F1
#
_cell.length_a   1.000
_cell.length_b   1.000
_cell.length_c   1.000
_cell.angle_alpha   90.00
_cell.angle_beta   90.00
_cell.angle_gamma   90.00
#
_symmetry.space_group_name_H-M   'P 1'
#
loop_
_entity.id
_entity.type
_entity.pdbx_description
1 polymer ?
#
loop_
_entity_poly.entity_id
_entity_poly.type
_entity_poly.pdbx_seq_one_letter_code
_entity_poly.pdbx_strand_id
1 'polypeptide(L)'
;MYTSRYQFFYDEEQKEAVFVKADDLYDDQKGYGFLTEQNRKEQELLQLPELNTAFEPWYWLAGQELTVIGADEKGCFLKSEELIPLSFKCRVPKPGNYEITIGVDGGNEGVKDLMIFTGRRRLMERGIDIRPHEIFEESFTVNICDIIPRGKEEAYEDKTLDVTLIGKNPGISFLEIREADCPTIFIGGDSTLTDQTAAYPYYPEASYCGWAQMLPVWLKRGIAVSNHAHSGLTTESFRNEGHFDIVRKNIKKGDYFLMQFGHNDQKLPHLAASGGYAENLRAYVKEIQSLGAYPVIITPIARNTWKGSDGSYNDLLEEFAAACRMVAEEFGIPLLDLHEKSIAFIKSIGLEDGKRYFFPKDYTHSNDFGAYRMAGFVAEAMKEVKLTFADEYVKEACAEWTPPSVIHIPVPPAEFRGAEAALLEVRFTDIEDSPEKEAIMRLTESGVIPNDDTLFRPEEKITRAEALAYIIKAVSFVPTNVYNDMYTDVIGHEWYAGTVECAYQNDIVDPALIEGREFRPEKHVTVEELVSFCVNAYKSRKMLKEIPESALEKEAAAWARPYIRTASYLGFLKGSSQLESCVTREEAAAMIERLRDSV
;
A
#
# COMPACT_ATOMS: atom_id res chain seq x y z
N MET A 1 0.68 -34.13 -14.97
CA MET A 1 0.16 -32.76 -15.06
C MET A 1 -1.09 -32.75 -14.21
N TYR A 2 -1.09 -31.98 -13.13
CA TYR A 2 -2.22 -31.90 -12.21
C TYR A 2 -3.43 -31.26 -12.91
N THR A 3 -4.63 -31.82 -12.68
CA THR A 3 -5.90 -31.25 -13.10
C THR A 3 -6.91 -31.40 -11.97
N SER A 4 -7.71 -30.38 -11.73
CA SER A 4 -8.84 -30.40 -10.81
C SER A 4 -10.02 -29.63 -11.41
N ARG A 5 -11.24 -30.03 -11.06
CA ARG A 5 -12.46 -29.34 -11.45
C ARG A 5 -13.37 -29.21 -10.22
N TYR A 6 -13.80 -27.98 -9.94
CA TYR A 6 -14.77 -27.65 -8.92
C TYR A 6 -16.09 -27.27 -9.59
N GLN A 7 -17.18 -27.86 -9.14
CA GLN A 7 -18.54 -27.61 -9.64
C GLN A 7 -19.36 -26.98 -8.52
N PHE A 8 -20.03 -25.87 -8.79
CA PHE A 8 -20.76 -25.09 -7.78
C PHE A 8 -22.28 -25.31 -7.81
N PHE A 9 -22.72 -26.29 -8.61
CA PHE A 9 -24.07 -26.82 -8.65
C PHE A 9 -24.01 -28.35 -8.77
N TYR A 10 -25.09 -29.03 -8.39
CA TYR A 10 -25.14 -30.47 -8.43
C TYR A 10 -25.39 -30.97 -9.86
N ASP A 11 -24.47 -31.77 -10.39
CA ASP A 11 -24.56 -32.41 -11.70
C ASP A 11 -24.15 -33.89 -11.58
N GLU A 12 -25.09 -34.81 -11.77
CA GLU A 12 -24.85 -36.26 -11.67
C GLU A 12 -23.93 -36.80 -12.77
N GLU A 13 -23.79 -36.07 -13.88
CA GLU A 13 -22.95 -36.45 -15.01
C GLU A 13 -21.46 -36.16 -14.77
N GLN A 14 -21.13 -35.28 -13.82
CA GLN A 14 -19.74 -34.85 -13.50
C GLN A 14 -19.18 -35.49 -12.23
N LYS A 15 -19.15 -36.83 -12.18
CA LYS A 15 -18.74 -37.59 -10.99
C LYS A 15 -17.29 -37.40 -10.54
N GLU A 16 -16.42 -36.89 -11.40
CA GLU A 16 -15.01 -36.62 -11.09
C GLU A 16 -14.76 -35.19 -10.59
N ALA A 17 -15.75 -34.30 -10.69
CA ALA A 17 -15.64 -32.93 -10.18
C ALA A 17 -15.91 -32.87 -8.68
N VAL A 18 -15.21 -31.97 -7.98
CA VAL A 18 -15.48 -31.67 -6.58
C VAL A 18 -16.71 -30.77 -6.52
N PHE A 19 -17.80 -31.28 -5.97
CA PHE A 19 -19.00 -30.47 -5.72
C PHE A 19 -18.78 -29.55 -4.52
N VAL A 20 -18.96 -28.25 -4.74
CA VAL A 20 -18.82 -27.17 -3.73
C VAL A 20 -20.18 -26.56 -3.45
N LYS A 21 -20.57 -26.52 -2.17
CA LYS A 21 -21.81 -25.91 -1.70
C LYS A 21 -21.59 -24.46 -1.28
N ALA A 22 -22.65 -23.67 -1.21
CA ALA A 22 -22.59 -22.28 -0.76
C ALA A 22 -22.05 -22.12 0.69
N ASP A 23 -22.26 -23.12 1.55
CA ASP A 23 -21.79 -23.14 2.95
C ASP A 23 -20.42 -23.81 3.14
N ASP A 24 -19.77 -24.23 2.05
CA ASP A 24 -18.43 -24.79 2.08
C ASP A 24 -17.38 -23.68 2.25
N LEU A 25 -17.13 -23.27 3.49
CA LEU A 25 -16.05 -22.34 3.82
C LEU A 25 -14.68 -23.00 3.65
N TYR A 26 -13.69 -22.21 3.24
CA TYR A 26 -12.31 -22.69 3.14
C TYR A 26 -11.82 -23.13 4.52
N ASP A 27 -11.28 -24.35 4.54
CA ASP A 27 -10.58 -24.96 5.65
C ASP A 27 -9.33 -25.64 5.12
N ASP A 28 -8.23 -25.53 5.85
CA ASP A 28 -6.92 -26.01 5.39
C ASP A 28 -6.84 -27.55 5.27
N GLN A 29 -7.60 -28.29 6.10
CA GLN A 29 -7.68 -29.75 6.02
C GLN A 29 -8.49 -30.19 4.81
N LYS A 30 -9.62 -29.49 4.55
CA LYS A 30 -10.45 -29.70 3.36
C LYS A 30 -9.74 -29.27 2.08
N GLY A 31 -8.91 -28.23 2.16
CA GLY A 31 -8.09 -27.70 1.08
C GLY A 31 -8.85 -26.91 0.02
N TYR A 32 -10.12 -26.59 0.22
CA TYR A 32 -10.90 -25.70 -0.64
C TYR A 32 -12.12 -25.12 0.07
N GLY A 33 -12.65 -24.01 -0.45
CA GLY A 33 -13.92 -23.43 -0.03
C GLY A 33 -13.98 -21.92 -0.25
N PHE A 34 -15.11 -21.34 0.10
CA PHE A 34 -15.34 -19.90 0.03
C PHE A 34 -14.64 -19.16 1.18
N LEU A 35 -14.20 -17.94 0.90
CA LEU A 35 -13.67 -17.02 1.90
C LEU A 35 -14.75 -16.00 2.27
N THR A 36 -15.08 -15.93 3.56
CA THR A 36 -16.04 -14.99 4.13
C THR A 36 -15.41 -14.29 5.34
N GLU A 37 -16.12 -13.34 5.96
CA GLU A 37 -15.64 -12.72 7.20
C GLU A 37 -15.54 -13.74 8.35
N GLN A 38 -16.34 -14.81 8.31
CA GLN A 38 -16.37 -15.84 9.35
C GLN A 38 -15.05 -16.61 9.43
N ASN A 39 -14.67 -17.33 8.37
CA ASN A 39 -13.48 -18.18 8.41
C ASN A 39 -12.18 -17.37 8.46
N ARG A 40 -12.17 -16.13 7.94
CA ARG A 40 -11.06 -15.19 8.13
C ARG A 40 -10.81 -14.87 9.61
N LYS A 41 -11.87 -14.62 10.39
CA LYS A 41 -11.73 -14.39 11.83
C LYS A 41 -11.23 -15.64 12.57
N GLU A 42 -11.63 -16.82 12.11
CA GLU A 42 -11.31 -18.09 12.76
C GLU A 42 -9.90 -18.62 12.44
N GLN A 43 -9.27 -18.20 11.34
CA GLN A 43 -7.99 -18.74 10.85
C GLN A 43 -6.92 -17.66 10.67
N GLU A 44 -5.83 -17.74 11.42
CA GLU A 44 -4.73 -16.76 11.42
C GLU A 44 -4.12 -16.51 10.03
N LEU A 45 -3.89 -17.57 9.24
CA LEU A 45 -3.31 -17.44 7.88
C LEU A 45 -4.26 -16.72 6.91
N LEU A 46 -5.58 -16.76 7.16
CA LEU A 46 -6.56 -16.02 6.35
C LEU A 46 -6.62 -14.53 6.69
N GLN A 47 -5.95 -14.12 7.78
CA GLN A 47 -5.80 -12.71 8.19
C GLN A 47 -4.56 -12.04 7.62
N LEU A 48 -3.72 -12.78 6.88
CA LEU A 48 -2.60 -12.23 6.11
C LEU A 48 -3.07 -11.98 4.68
N PRO A 49 -3.37 -10.73 4.28
CA PRO A 49 -4.03 -10.46 2.99
C PRO A 49 -3.21 -10.93 1.79
N GLU A 50 -1.89 -10.90 1.90
CA GLU A 50 -0.94 -11.27 0.84
C GLU A 50 -0.86 -12.78 0.57
N LEU A 51 -1.39 -13.62 1.46
CA LEU A 51 -1.53 -15.07 1.22
C LEU A 51 -2.92 -15.46 0.68
N ASN A 52 -3.79 -14.47 0.45
CA ASN A 52 -5.19 -14.67 0.11
C ASN A 52 -5.62 -13.69 -0.99
N THR A 53 -6.91 -13.36 -1.03
CA THR A 53 -7.49 -12.56 -2.12
C THR A 53 -7.13 -11.07 -2.07
N ALA A 54 -6.48 -10.62 -1.00
CA ALA A 54 -6.20 -9.21 -0.71
C ALA A 54 -7.44 -8.28 -0.65
N PHE A 55 -8.64 -8.85 -0.53
CA PHE A 55 -9.86 -8.10 -0.22
C PHE A 55 -10.20 -8.23 1.26
N GLU A 56 -10.48 -7.12 1.93
CA GLU A 56 -10.81 -7.07 3.36
C GLU A 56 -12.01 -6.15 3.60
N PRO A 57 -12.86 -6.39 4.61
CA PRO A 57 -13.93 -5.45 4.91
C PRO A 57 -13.34 -4.10 5.33
N TRP A 58 -14.03 -2.99 5.03
CA TRP A 58 -13.69 -1.70 5.63
C TRP A 58 -13.59 -1.84 7.16
N TYR A 59 -12.69 -1.09 7.81
CA TYR A 59 -12.43 -1.28 9.25
C TYR A 59 -13.69 -1.07 10.11
N TRP A 60 -14.59 -0.17 9.73
CA TRP A 60 -15.88 0.03 10.42
C TRP A 60 -16.92 -1.07 10.13
N LEU A 61 -16.60 -2.00 9.23
CA LEU A 61 -17.38 -3.19 8.90
C LEU A 61 -16.69 -4.50 9.31
N ALA A 62 -15.47 -4.46 9.89
CA ALA A 62 -14.64 -5.64 10.17
C ALA A 62 -15.31 -6.67 11.11
N GLY A 63 -16.35 -6.28 11.86
CA GLY A 63 -17.16 -7.16 12.70
C GLY A 63 -18.38 -7.77 12.02
N GLN A 64 -18.79 -7.29 10.85
CA GLN A 64 -20.04 -7.67 10.20
C GLN A 64 -19.89 -8.93 9.33
N GLU A 65 -21.01 -9.58 9.03
CA GLU A 65 -21.10 -10.66 8.04
C GLU A 65 -21.70 -10.06 6.77
N LEU A 66 -20.82 -9.67 5.84
CA LEU A 66 -21.20 -8.99 4.60
C LEU A 66 -21.41 -10.01 3.46
N THR A 67 -20.67 -11.12 3.50
CA THR A 67 -20.66 -12.10 2.42
C THR A 67 -21.74 -13.15 2.65
N VAL A 68 -22.84 -13.05 1.89
CA VAL A 68 -23.93 -14.03 1.91
C VAL A 68 -23.98 -14.79 0.58
N ILE A 69 -23.61 -16.06 0.62
CA ILE A 69 -23.55 -16.93 -0.56
C ILE A 69 -24.84 -17.75 -0.67
N GLY A 70 -25.50 -17.65 -1.81
CA GLY A 70 -26.60 -18.51 -2.22
C GLY A 70 -26.13 -19.59 -3.21
N ALA A 71 -27.00 -20.56 -3.44
CA ALA A 71 -26.82 -21.52 -4.52
C ALA A 71 -28.17 -21.82 -5.20
N ASP A 72 -28.11 -22.14 -6.48
CA ASP A 72 -29.22 -22.64 -7.29
C ASP A 72 -28.73 -23.75 -8.24
N GLU A 73 -29.54 -24.13 -9.22
CA GLU A 73 -29.18 -25.15 -10.21
C GLU A 73 -28.05 -24.73 -11.18
N LYS A 74 -27.59 -23.49 -11.12
CA LYS A 74 -26.60 -22.90 -12.03
C LYS A 74 -25.26 -22.62 -11.38
N GLY A 75 -25.22 -22.48 -10.05
CA GLY A 75 -23.99 -22.29 -9.33
C GLY A 75 -24.18 -21.70 -7.93
N CYS A 76 -23.07 -21.19 -7.39
CA CYS A 76 -23.06 -20.37 -6.18
C CYS A 76 -22.99 -18.89 -6.57
N PHE A 77 -23.73 -18.04 -5.87
CA PHE A 77 -23.82 -16.61 -6.20
C PHE A 77 -23.87 -15.76 -4.94
N LEU A 78 -23.47 -14.50 -5.08
CA LEU A 78 -23.50 -13.55 -3.97
C LEU A 78 -24.84 -12.83 -3.91
N LYS A 79 -25.40 -12.72 -2.71
CA LYS A 79 -26.63 -11.96 -2.45
C LYS A 79 -26.27 -10.60 -1.86
N SER A 80 -25.98 -9.62 -2.70
CA SER A 80 -25.70 -8.25 -2.26
C SER A 80 -26.04 -7.22 -3.33
N GLU A 81 -26.52 -6.06 -2.89
CA GLU A 81 -26.67 -4.85 -3.73
C GLU A 81 -25.36 -4.04 -3.81
N GLU A 82 -24.40 -4.36 -2.93
CA GLU A 82 -23.08 -3.74 -2.86
C GLU A 82 -22.03 -4.60 -3.57
N LEU A 83 -20.90 -4.00 -3.95
CA LEU A 83 -19.78 -4.69 -4.59
C LEU A 83 -18.95 -5.49 -3.57
N ILE A 84 -19.52 -6.59 -3.08
CA ILE A 84 -18.88 -7.54 -2.18
C ILE A 84 -18.16 -8.61 -3.02
N PRO A 85 -16.97 -9.10 -2.62
CA PRO A 85 -16.24 -10.14 -3.35
C PRO A 85 -16.79 -11.54 -3.09
N LEU A 86 -17.19 -12.24 -4.15
CA LEU A 86 -17.38 -13.70 -4.10
C LEU A 86 -16.02 -14.38 -4.31
N SER A 87 -15.44 -14.91 -3.24
CA SER A 87 -14.07 -15.44 -3.25
C SER A 87 -14.01 -16.93 -2.96
N PHE A 88 -13.35 -17.68 -3.83
CA PHE A 88 -13.09 -19.11 -3.67
C PHE A 88 -11.58 -19.37 -3.62
N LYS A 89 -11.15 -20.21 -2.67
CA LYS A 89 -9.76 -20.61 -2.47
C LYS A 89 -9.63 -22.12 -2.54
N CYS A 90 -8.56 -22.62 -3.14
CA CYS A 90 -8.24 -24.05 -3.16
C CYS A 90 -6.74 -24.34 -3.19
N ARG A 91 -6.34 -25.49 -2.66
CA ARG A 91 -4.95 -25.96 -2.68
C ARG A 91 -4.56 -26.50 -4.06
N VAL A 92 -3.34 -26.16 -4.46
CA VAL A 92 -2.64 -26.77 -5.59
C VAL A 92 -1.46 -27.61 -5.07
N PRO A 93 -0.96 -28.60 -5.82
CA PRO A 93 0.06 -29.52 -5.31
C PRO A 93 1.42 -28.86 -5.03
N LYS A 94 1.74 -27.75 -5.71
CA LYS A 94 3.03 -27.05 -5.60
C LYS A 94 2.95 -25.61 -6.17
N PRO A 95 3.88 -24.71 -5.81
CA PRO A 95 4.11 -23.47 -6.55
C PRO A 95 4.38 -23.75 -8.04
N GLY A 96 3.95 -22.84 -8.92
CA GLY A 96 4.09 -22.97 -10.36
C GLY A 96 3.00 -22.24 -11.14
N ASN A 97 2.96 -22.51 -12.45
CA ASN A 97 1.96 -21.94 -13.35
C ASN A 97 0.78 -22.88 -13.51
N TYR A 98 -0.41 -22.29 -13.56
CA TYR A 98 -1.66 -23.00 -13.77
C TYR A 98 -2.49 -22.23 -14.80
N GLU A 99 -3.11 -22.95 -15.72
CA GLU A 99 -4.22 -22.43 -16.51
C GLU A 99 -5.50 -22.70 -15.72
N ILE A 100 -6.33 -21.67 -15.58
CA ILE A 100 -7.64 -21.83 -15.00
C ILE A 100 -8.72 -21.43 -15.99
N THR A 101 -9.82 -22.16 -15.96
CA THR A 101 -11.03 -21.86 -16.73
C THR A 101 -12.17 -21.67 -15.75
N ILE A 102 -12.79 -20.49 -15.79
CA ILE A 102 -13.93 -20.15 -14.96
C ILE A 102 -15.20 -20.11 -15.80
N GLY A 103 -16.27 -20.72 -15.30
CA GLY A 103 -17.60 -20.62 -15.88
C GLY A 103 -18.56 -19.85 -14.99
N VAL A 104 -19.32 -18.93 -15.59
CA VAL A 104 -20.35 -18.13 -14.92
C VAL A 104 -21.64 -18.19 -15.75
N ASP A 105 -22.71 -18.72 -15.16
CA ASP A 105 -24.06 -18.59 -15.72
C ASP A 105 -24.68 -17.25 -15.31
N GLY A 106 -25.25 -16.54 -16.27
CA GLY A 106 -25.93 -15.26 -16.08
C GLY A 106 -27.18 -15.33 -15.22
N GLY A 107 -27.66 -16.51 -14.82
CA GLY A 107 -28.83 -16.62 -13.98
C GLY A 107 -30.10 -16.13 -14.71
N ASN A 108 -31.10 -15.70 -13.95
CA ASN A 108 -32.34 -15.13 -14.53
C ASN A 108 -32.25 -13.61 -14.72
N GLU A 109 -31.31 -12.94 -14.04
CA GLU A 109 -31.18 -11.48 -14.01
C GLU A 109 -30.01 -10.96 -14.86
N GLY A 110 -29.07 -11.83 -15.21
CA GLY A 110 -27.78 -11.44 -15.79
C GLY A 110 -26.78 -11.02 -14.72
N VAL A 111 -25.51 -10.95 -15.14
CA VAL A 111 -24.41 -10.37 -14.35
C VAL A 111 -23.95 -9.10 -15.07
N LYS A 112 -23.69 -8.03 -14.32
CA LYS A 112 -23.24 -6.75 -14.89
C LYS A 112 -21.92 -6.31 -14.29
N ASP A 113 -21.09 -5.73 -15.15
CA ASP A 113 -19.78 -5.17 -14.79
C ASP A 113 -18.91 -6.15 -13.98
N LEU A 114 -18.90 -7.42 -14.41
CA LEU A 114 -18.14 -8.47 -13.76
C LEU A 114 -16.64 -8.21 -13.95
N MET A 115 -15.92 -8.27 -12.84
CA MET A 115 -14.47 -8.28 -12.71
C MET A 115 -14.03 -9.60 -12.11
N ILE A 116 -12.96 -10.18 -12.67
CA ILE A 116 -12.36 -11.42 -12.21
C ILE A 116 -10.93 -11.12 -11.77
N PHE A 117 -10.64 -11.47 -10.51
CA PHE A 117 -9.32 -11.35 -9.91
C PHE A 117 -8.78 -12.71 -9.50
N THR A 118 -7.46 -12.85 -9.45
CA THR A 118 -6.80 -14.01 -8.84
C THR A 118 -5.68 -13.64 -7.88
N GLY A 119 -5.37 -14.58 -6.98
CA GLY A 119 -4.37 -14.40 -5.94
C GLY A 119 -4.61 -13.09 -5.19
N ARG A 120 -3.55 -12.31 -5.00
CA ARG A 120 -3.55 -11.01 -4.34
C ARG A 120 -4.17 -9.90 -5.22
N ARG A 121 -5.45 -10.03 -5.59
CA ARG A 121 -6.20 -9.04 -6.37
C ARG A 121 -5.57 -8.71 -7.74
N ARG A 122 -4.95 -9.68 -8.40
CA ARG A 122 -4.45 -9.49 -9.77
C ARG A 122 -5.61 -9.55 -10.76
N LEU A 123 -5.81 -8.47 -11.51
CA LEU A 123 -6.96 -8.36 -12.41
C LEU A 123 -6.75 -9.22 -13.66
N MET A 124 -7.68 -10.14 -13.92
CA MET A 124 -7.64 -11.04 -15.08
C MET A 124 -8.58 -10.56 -16.19
N GLU A 125 -9.81 -10.16 -15.84
CA GLU A 125 -10.78 -9.59 -16.76
C GLU A 125 -11.69 -8.57 -16.05
N ARG A 126 -12.29 -7.64 -16.82
CA ARG A 126 -13.21 -6.63 -16.29
C ARG A 126 -14.26 -6.18 -17.31
N GLY A 127 -15.34 -5.58 -16.79
CA GLY A 127 -16.38 -4.97 -17.62
C GLY A 127 -17.19 -5.99 -18.41
N ILE A 128 -17.31 -7.21 -17.87
CA ILE A 128 -18.05 -8.30 -18.53
C ILE A 128 -19.53 -8.19 -18.16
N ASP A 129 -20.38 -8.16 -19.18
CA ASP A 129 -21.83 -8.19 -19.06
C ASP A 129 -22.35 -9.54 -19.56
N ILE A 130 -22.90 -10.36 -18.66
CA ILE A 130 -23.48 -11.66 -18.97
C ILE A 130 -25.00 -11.51 -18.99
N ARG A 131 -25.65 -11.87 -20.10
CA ARG A 131 -27.11 -11.78 -20.24
C ARG A 131 -27.80 -12.86 -19.40
N PRO A 132 -29.08 -12.68 -19.04
CA PRO A 132 -29.89 -13.77 -18.49
C PRO A 132 -29.76 -15.04 -19.34
N HIS A 133 -29.48 -16.17 -18.67
CA HIS A 133 -29.30 -17.50 -19.27
C HIS A 133 -28.12 -17.66 -20.24
N GLU A 134 -27.23 -16.66 -20.33
CA GLU A 134 -25.97 -16.79 -21.06
C GLU A 134 -24.92 -17.46 -20.17
N ILE A 135 -24.13 -18.36 -20.75
CA ILE A 135 -22.98 -18.96 -20.08
C ILE A 135 -21.73 -18.24 -20.58
N PHE A 136 -21.01 -17.63 -19.65
CA PHE A 136 -19.70 -17.06 -19.88
C PHE A 136 -18.63 -18.05 -19.44
N GLU A 137 -17.60 -18.20 -20.25
CA GLU A 137 -16.41 -19.00 -19.94
C GLU A 137 -15.17 -18.23 -20.35
N GLU A 138 -14.18 -18.20 -19.47
CA GLU A 138 -12.90 -17.55 -19.74
C GLU A 138 -11.74 -18.34 -19.16
N SER A 139 -10.61 -18.35 -19.87
CA SER A 139 -9.40 -19.05 -19.44
C SER A 139 -8.21 -18.11 -19.38
N PHE A 140 -7.47 -18.17 -18.29
CA PHE A 140 -6.27 -17.37 -18.10
C PHE A 140 -5.19 -18.11 -17.30
N THR A 141 -3.97 -17.60 -17.34
CA THR A 141 -2.80 -18.25 -16.72
C THR A 141 -2.37 -17.49 -15.49
N VAL A 142 -2.21 -18.22 -14.38
CA VAL A 142 -1.80 -17.68 -13.08
C VAL A 142 -0.50 -18.31 -12.61
N ASN A 143 0.29 -17.56 -11.86
CA ASN A 143 1.46 -18.07 -11.16
C ASN A 143 1.20 -18.05 -9.64
N ILE A 144 1.52 -19.16 -8.99
CA ILE A 144 1.51 -19.33 -7.54
C ILE A 144 2.97 -19.46 -7.10
N CYS A 145 3.40 -18.60 -6.18
CA CYS A 145 4.78 -18.55 -5.73
C CYS A 145 4.85 -17.99 -4.31
N ASP A 146 5.85 -18.46 -3.56
CA ASP A 146 6.21 -17.97 -2.23
C ASP A 146 6.27 -16.43 -2.19
N ILE A 147 5.99 -15.86 -1.01
CA ILE A 147 6.02 -14.41 -0.78
C ILE A 147 6.56 -14.12 0.62
N ILE A 148 7.15 -12.96 0.83
CA ILE A 148 7.36 -12.38 2.17
C ILE A 148 6.20 -11.42 2.43
N PRO A 149 5.21 -11.77 3.28
CA PRO A 149 4.11 -10.87 3.61
C PRO A 149 4.59 -9.61 4.32
N ARG A 150 3.80 -8.54 4.28
CA ARG A 150 4.17 -7.29 4.95
C ARG A 150 4.33 -7.50 6.46
N GLY A 151 5.38 -6.91 7.02
CA GLY A 151 5.71 -7.02 8.44
C GLY A 151 6.24 -8.40 8.85
N LYS A 152 6.61 -9.25 7.87
CA LYS A 152 7.31 -10.51 8.08
C LYS A 152 8.73 -10.41 7.51
N GLU A 153 9.63 -11.19 8.08
CA GLU A 153 11.06 -11.22 7.68
C GLU A 153 11.41 -12.49 6.89
N GLU A 154 10.51 -13.46 6.83
CA GLU A 154 10.72 -14.76 6.19
C GLU A 154 9.72 -15.01 5.06
N ALA A 155 10.12 -15.86 4.10
CA ALA A 155 9.26 -16.28 3.02
C ALA A 155 8.23 -17.31 3.49
N TYR A 156 6.97 -17.07 3.15
CA TYR A 156 5.84 -17.97 3.33
C TYR A 156 5.61 -18.74 2.03
N GLU A 157 5.45 -20.05 2.15
CA GLU A 157 5.10 -20.91 1.03
C GLU A 157 3.65 -20.67 0.61
N ASP A 158 3.42 -20.44 -0.69
CA ASP A 158 2.08 -20.34 -1.25
C ASP A 158 1.78 -21.58 -2.11
N LYS A 159 0.76 -22.33 -1.69
CA LYS A 159 0.24 -23.52 -2.37
C LYS A 159 -1.25 -23.39 -2.65
N THR A 160 -1.72 -22.16 -2.79
CA THR A 160 -3.13 -21.88 -2.91
C THR A 160 -3.43 -21.05 -4.14
N LEU A 161 -4.57 -21.34 -4.74
CA LEU A 161 -5.15 -20.58 -5.82
C LEU A 161 -6.39 -19.89 -5.28
N ASP A 162 -6.49 -18.59 -5.49
CA ASP A 162 -7.62 -17.77 -5.13
C ASP A 162 -8.25 -17.18 -6.39
N VAL A 163 -9.58 -17.24 -6.48
CA VAL A 163 -10.36 -16.55 -7.52
C VAL A 163 -11.42 -15.69 -6.83
N THR A 164 -11.52 -14.43 -7.23
CA THR A 164 -12.53 -13.50 -6.71
C THR A 164 -13.31 -12.87 -7.84
N LEU A 165 -14.65 -12.90 -7.72
CA LEU A 165 -15.58 -12.27 -8.63
C LEU A 165 -16.26 -11.09 -7.94
N ILE A 166 -16.25 -9.93 -8.61
CA ILE A 166 -16.96 -8.73 -8.16
C ILE A 166 -17.79 -8.20 -9.32
N GLY A 167 -19.05 -7.86 -9.07
CA GLY A 167 -19.96 -7.29 -10.06
C GLY A 167 -21.35 -7.15 -9.46
N LYS A 168 -22.35 -6.88 -10.29
CA LYS A 168 -23.75 -6.99 -9.86
C LYS A 168 -24.23 -8.42 -10.11
N ASN A 169 -24.70 -9.08 -9.06
CA ASN A 169 -25.09 -10.50 -9.04
C ASN A 169 -23.95 -11.46 -9.45
N PRO A 170 -22.73 -11.37 -8.89
CA PRO A 170 -21.65 -12.26 -9.30
C PRO A 170 -21.96 -13.69 -8.86
N GLY A 171 -21.67 -14.64 -9.74
CA GLY A 171 -21.83 -16.07 -9.49
C GLY A 171 -20.72 -16.88 -10.13
N ILE A 172 -20.58 -18.13 -9.71
CA ILE A 172 -19.62 -19.09 -10.23
C ILE A 172 -20.31 -20.44 -10.40
N SER A 173 -20.12 -21.04 -11.57
CA SER A 173 -20.73 -22.31 -11.96
C SER A 173 -19.71 -23.44 -11.93
N PHE A 174 -18.50 -23.20 -12.42
CA PHE A 174 -17.38 -24.13 -12.32
C PHE A 174 -16.04 -23.42 -12.34
N LEU A 175 -15.01 -24.12 -11.85
CA LEU A 175 -13.61 -23.75 -11.95
C LEU A 175 -12.78 -24.97 -12.32
N GLU A 176 -12.09 -24.93 -13.45
CA GLU A 176 -11.08 -25.91 -13.83
C GLU A 176 -9.69 -25.36 -13.58
N ILE A 177 -8.78 -26.22 -13.10
CA ILE A 177 -7.40 -25.88 -12.83
C ILE A 177 -6.52 -26.94 -13.48
N ARG A 178 -5.59 -26.51 -14.32
CA ARG A 178 -4.61 -27.39 -14.97
C ARG A 178 -3.22 -26.83 -14.80
N GLU A 179 -2.28 -27.65 -14.33
CA GLU A 179 -0.86 -27.28 -14.31
C GLU A 179 -0.38 -26.93 -15.71
N ALA A 180 0.27 -25.78 -15.86
CA ALA A 180 0.74 -25.24 -17.14
C ALA A 180 2.26 -25.14 -17.15
N ASP A 181 2.89 -25.60 -18.23
CA ASP A 181 4.30 -25.33 -18.49
C ASP A 181 4.40 -24.21 -19.52
N CYS A 182 4.51 -22.99 -19.02
CA CYS A 182 4.60 -21.78 -19.80
C CYS A 182 5.64 -20.82 -19.20
N PRO A 183 6.07 -19.79 -19.95
CA PRO A 183 6.93 -18.73 -19.41
C PRO A 183 6.24 -17.94 -18.30
N THR A 184 7.06 -17.39 -17.40
CA THR A 184 6.64 -16.46 -16.34
C THR A 184 7.34 -15.11 -16.50
N ILE A 185 6.58 -14.04 -16.30
CA ILE A 185 7.09 -12.69 -16.09
C ILE A 185 7.24 -12.49 -14.58
N PHE A 186 8.47 -12.59 -14.08
CA PHE A 186 8.80 -12.20 -12.72
C PHE A 186 9.00 -10.69 -12.64
N ILE A 187 8.47 -10.06 -11.60
CA ILE A 187 8.51 -8.61 -11.44
C ILE A 187 9.10 -8.26 -10.08
N GLY A 188 10.11 -7.38 -10.08
CA GLY A 188 10.72 -6.82 -8.87
C GLY A 188 10.61 -5.29 -8.85
N GLY A 189 10.30 -4.72 -7.68
CA GLY A 189 10.13 -3.29 -7.53
C GLY A 189 9.53 -2.83 -6.20
N ASP A 190 8.99 -1.62 -6.21
CA ASP A 190 8.48 -0.89 -5.04
C ASP A 190 6.93 -0.84 -4.93
N SER A 191 6.40 0.11 -4.16
CA SER A 191 4.96 0.31 -3.92
C SER A 191 4.16 0.68 -5.18
N THR A 192 4.80 1.18 -6.23
CA THR A 192 4.12 1.61 -7.46
C THR A 192 3.76 0.45 -8.39
N LEU A 193 4.22 -0.76 -8.07
CA LEU A 193 3.94 -1.98 -8.81
C LEU A 193 3.57 -3.18 -7.94
N THR A 194 3.76 -3.13 -6.62
CA THR A 194 3.31 -4.19 -5.71
C THR A 194 1.81 -4.52 -5.83
N ASP A 195 1.47 -5.76 -5.53
CA ASP A 195 0.10 -6.16 -5.24
C ASP A 195 -0.35 -5.46 -3.94
N GLN A 196 -1.50 -4.78 -3.97
CA GLN A 196 -2.09 -4.02 -2.85
C GLN A 196 -3.46 -4.58 -2.47
N THR A 197 -3.83 -4.41 -1.19
CA THR A 197 -5.16 -4.78 -0.69
C THR A 197 -6.23 -3.77 -1.11
N ALA A 198 -7.49 -4.21 -1.07
CA ALA A 198 -8.65 -3.35 -1.24
C ALA A 198 -9.71 -3.65 -0.19
N ALA A 199 -10.34 -2.58 0.30
CA ALA A 199 -11.47 -2.72 1.19
C ALA A 199 -12.76 -3.05 0.41
N TYR A 200 -13.72 -3.76 1.03
CA TYR A 200 -15.05 -3.99 0.48
C TYR A 200 -16.20 -3.58 1.43
N PRO A 201 -17.36 -3.07 0.93
CA PRO A 201 -17.75 -2.87 -0.48
C PRO A 201 -16.71 -2.16 -1.34
N TYR A 202 -16.47 -2.68 -2.53
CA TYR A 202 -15.27 -2.38 -3.32
C TYR A 202 -15.41 -1.07 -4.09
N TYR A 203 -14.40 -0.21 -3.96
CA TYR A 203 -14.29 1.07 -4.64
C TYR A 203 -12.90 1.19 -5.31
N PRO A 204 -12.80 1.00 -6.64
CA PRO A 204 -11.53 1.07 -7.35
C PRO A 204 -10.80 2.40 -7.20
N GLU A 205 -11.54 3.51 -7.02
CA GLU A 205 -11.00 4.84 -6.82
C GLU A 205 -10.35 5.07 -5.46
N ALA A 206 -10.70 4.25 -4.47
CA ALA A 206 -10.28 4.33 -3.07
C ALA A 206 -9.45 3.11 -2.65
N SER A 207 -8.84 2.43 -3.61
CA SER A 207 -7.95 1.28 -3.39
C SER A 207 -6.57 1.61 -3.92
N TYR A 208 -5.51 1.44 -3.12
CA TYR A 208 -4.14 1.52 -3.64
C TYR A 208 -3.92 0.40 -4.65
N CYS A 209 -3.16 0.64 -5.71
CA CYS A 209 -2.85 -0.40 -6.68
C CYS A 209 -1.51 -0.14 -7.37
N GLY A 210 -0.70 -1.18 -7.49
CA GLY A 210 0.50 -1.16 -8.32
C GLY A 210 0.21 -1.62 -9.74
N TRP A 211 0.94 -1.10 -10.73
CA TRP A 211 0.67 -1.44 -12.13
C TRP A 211 0.86 -2.93 -12.45
N ALA A 212 1.77 -3.63 -11.79
CA ALA A 212 1.99 -5.05 -12.06
C ALA A 212 0.84 -5.94 -11.56
N GLN A 213 0.07 -5.48 -10.57
CA GLN A 213 -1.19 -6.11 -10.15
C GLN A 213 -2.24 -6.08 -11.27
N MET A 214 -2.16 -5.07 -12.15
CA MET A 214 -3.08 -4.88 -13.28
C MET A 214 -2.52 -5.42 -14.61
N LEU A 215 -1.26 -5.84 -14.69
CA LEU A 215 -0.67 -6.36 -15.93
C LEU A 215 -1.40 -7.59 -16.50
N PRO A 216 -1.88 -8.57 -15.70
CA PRO A 216 -2.44 -9.80 -16.26
C PRO A 216 -3.64 -9.61 -17.20
N VAL A 217 -4.48 -8.59 -16.99
CA VAL A 217 -5.62 -8.27 -17.88
C VAL A 217 -5.17 -7.90 -19.30
N TRP A 218 -3.91 -7.48 -19.48
CA TRP A 218 -3.31 -7.15 -20.78
C TRP A 218 -2.65 -8.34 -21.46
N LEU A 219 -2.66 -9.52 -20.82
CA LEU A 219 -2.03 -10.74 -21.32
C LEU A 219 -3.08 -11.77 -21.73
N LYS A 220 -2.75 -12.55 -22.76
CA LYS A 220 -3.48 -13.76 -23.15
C LYS A 220 -2.97 -14.94 -22.32
N ARG A 221 -3.76 -16.01 -22.22
CA ARG A 221 -3.30 -17.28 -21.63
C ARG A 221 -2.04 -17.82 -22.31
N GLY A 222 -1.24 -18.57 -21.57
CA GLY A 222 0.05 -19.12 -22.01
C GLY A 222 1.26 -18.33 -21.52
N ILE A 223 1.07 -17.31 -20.68
CA ILE A 223 2.13 -16.63 -19.92
C ILE A 223 1.59 -16.22 -18.55
N ALA A 224 2.40 -16.35 -17.51
CA ALA A 224 2.00 -16.02 -16.15
C ALA A 224 2.73 -14.79 -15.61
N VAL A 225 2.17 -14.10 -14.62
CA VAL A 225 2.82 -12.98 -13.90
C VAL A 225 3.07 -13.37 -12.45
N SER A 226 4.32 -13.21 -12.00
CA SER A 226 4.74 -13.40 -10.61
C SER A 226 5.29 -12.09 -10.05
N ASN A 227 4.46 -11.38 -9.28
CA ASN A 227 4.79 -10.08 -8.73
C ASN A 227 5.42 -10.21 -7.33
N HIS A 228 6.69 -9.82 -7.24
CA HIS A 228 7.49 -9.82 -6.00
C HIS A 228 7.87 -8.41 -5.55
N ALA A 229 7.35 -7.37 -6.22
CA ALA A 229 7.48 -6.02 -5.72
C ALA A 229 6.80 -5.88 -4.36
N HIS A 230 7.32 -4.98 -3.53
CA HIS A 230 6.78 -4.72 -2.21
C HIS A 230 6.99 -3.25 -1.81
N SER A 231 6.12 -2.73 -0.95
CA SER A 231 6.15 -1.31 -0.58
C SER A 231 7.44 -0.95 0.15
N GLY A 232 8.05 0.17 -0.24
CA GLY A 232 9.26 0.69 0.39
C GLY A 232 10.58 0.11 -0.13
N LEU A 233 10.55 -0.94 -0.96
CA LEU A 233 11.77 -1.56 -1.45
C LEU A 233 12.62 -0.64 -2.34
N THR A 234 13.93 -0.82 -2.25
CA THR A 234 14.97 -0.25 -3.11
C THR A 234 15.61 -1.37 -3.94
N THR A 235 16.47 -1.00 -4.90
CA THR A 235 17.33 -1.98 -5.59
C THR A 235 18.19 -2.79 -4.63
N GLU A 236 18.55 -2.26 -3.46
CA GLU A 236 19.36 -2.95 -2.45
C GLU A 236 18.50 -3.84 -1.54
N SER A 237 17.42 -3.29 -0.97
CA SER A 237 16.61 -4.03 0.01
C SER A 237 15.83 -5.18 -0.60
N PHE A 238 15.40 -5.08 -1.87
CA PHE A 238 14.80 -6.22 -2.59
C PHE A 238 15.70 -7.47 -2.61
N ARG A 239 17.02 -7.28 -2.57
CA ARG A 239 17.99 -8.38 -2.44
C ARG A 239 18.21 -8.76 -1.00
N ASN A 240 18.53 -7.78 -0.14
CA ASN A 240 18.97 -8.05 1.22
C ASN A 240 17.86 -8.62 2.11
N GLU A 241 16.60 -8.31 1.81
CA GLU A 241 15.42 -8.81 2.52
C GLU A 241 14.86 -10.11 1.90
N GLY A 242 15.55 -10.73 0.94
CA GLY A 242 15.21 -12.07 0.43
C GLY A 242 14.12 -12.13 -0.65
N HIS A 243 13.50 -11.01 -1.05
CA HIS A 243 12.52 -11.00 -2.14
C HIS A 243 13.12 -11.50 -3.46
N PHE A 244 14.35 -11.09 -3.79
CA PHE A 244 15.05 -11.60 -4.97
C PHE A 244 15.42 -13.09 -4.85
N ASP A 245 15.59 -13.63 -3.64
CA ASP A 245 15.90 -15.04 -3.46
C ASP A 245 14.74 -15.93 -3.89
N ILE A 246 13.51 -15.49 -3.67
CA ILE A 246 12.31 -16.15 -4.18
C ILE A 246 12.32 -16.17 -5.71
N VAL A 247 12.64 -15.04 -6.35
CA VAL A 247 12.76 -14.96 -7.82
C VAL A 247 13.84 -15.93 -8.31
N ARG A 248 15.05 -15.87 -7.75
CA ARG A 248 16.18 -16.73 -8.16
C ARG A 248 15.88 -18.22 -8.00
N LYS A 249 15.12 -18.60 -6.97
CA LYS A 249 14.73 -19.99 -6.72
C LYS A 249 13.77 -20.53 -7.78
N ASN A 250 12.92 -19.68 -8.36
CA ASN A 250 11.80 -20.10 -9.20
C ASN A 250 11.96 -19.73 -10.69
N ILE A 251 12.76 -18.72 -11.02
CA ILE A 251 12.97 -18.28 -12.40
C ILE A 251 13.78 -19.34 -13.19
N LYS A 252 13.32 -19.65 -14.40
CA LYS A 252 13.95 -20.64 -15.28
C LYS A 252 14.30 -20.04 -16.64
N LYS A 253 15.07 -20.80 -17.42
CA LYS A 253 15.41 -20.44 -18.80
C LYS A 253 14.14 -20.19 -19.63
N GLY A 254 14.08 -19.04 -20.29
CA GLY A 254 12.93 -18.63 -21.10
C GLY A 254 11.93 -17.72 -20.38
N ASP A 255 12.09 -17.52 -19.06
CA ASP A 255 11.32 -16.53 -18.30
C ASP A 255 11.89 -15.12 -18.48
N TYR A 256 11.13 -14.13 -18.00
CA TYR A 256 11.47 -12.71 -18.05
C TYR A 256 11.53 -12.15 -16.64
N PHE A 257 12.48 -11.25 -16.39
CA PHE A 257 12.51 -10.48 -15.14
C PHE A 257 12.40 -8.99 -15.46
N LEU A 258 11.25 -8.41 -15.14
CA LEU A 258 10.97 -6.99 -15.28
C LEU A 258 11.30 -6.29 -13.97
N MET A 259 12.21 -5.31 -14.03
CA MET A 259 12.64 -4.57 -12.85
C MET A 259 12.33 -3.08 -12.97
N GLN A 260 11.62 -2.54 -11.97
CA GLN A 260 11.36 -1.12 -11.84
C GLN A 260 11.63 -0.66 -10.41
N PHE A 261 12.59 0.25 -10.25
CA PHE A 261 12.98 0.84 -8.97
C PHE A 261 13.28 2.32 -9.14
N GLY A 262 13.48 3.05 -8.04
CA GLY A 262 13.91 4.45 -8.06
C GLY A 262 13.22 5.32 -7.01
N HIS A 263 11.94 5.08 -6.70
CA HIS A 263 11.18 5.94 -5.77
C HIS A 263 11.74 5.97 -4.36
N ASN A 264 12.28 4.84 -3.89
CA ASN A 264 12.90 4.73 -2.58
C ASN A 264 14.43 4.85 -2.66
N ASP A 265 15.05 4.40 -3.75
CA ASP A 265 16.48 4.56 -4.00
C ASP A 265 16.90 6.04 -3.97
N GLN A 266 16.10 6.93 -4.56
CA GLN A 266 16.36 8.38 -4.56
C GLN A 266 16.46 9.03 -3.17
N LYS A 267 15.97 8.34 -2.12
CA LYS A 267 15.99 8.82 -0.74
C LYS A 267 17.28 8.42 0.00
N LEU A 268 18.14 7.61 -0.64
CA LEU A 268 19.35 7.07 -0.04
C LEU A 268 20.58 7.55 -0.83
N PRO A 269 21.44 8.40 -0.26
CA PRO A 269 22.58 8.97 -0.99
C PRO A 269 23.54 7.95 -1.61
N HIS A 270 23.72 6.78 -0.97
CA HIS A 270 24.57 5.71 -1.50
C HIS A 270 23.94 4.97 -2.70
N LEU A 271 22.62 5.09 -2.90
CA LEU A 271 21.89 4.61 -4.08
C LEU A 271 21.61 5.74 -5.08
N ALA A 272 22.48 6.76 -5.15
CA ALA A 272 22.42 7.77 -6.19
C ALA A 272 22.34 7.13 -7.59
N ALA A 273 21.61 7.75 -8.51
CA ALA A 273 21.23 7.17 -9.79
C ALA A 273 22.40 6.60 -10.61
N SER A 274 23.51 7.34 -10.72
CA SER A 274 24.72 6.92 -11.45
C SER A 274 25.69 6.06 -10.62
N GLY A 275 25.42 5.89 -9.32
CA GLY A 275 26.22 5.10 -8.37
C GLY A 275 25.52 3.79 -8.02
N GLY A 276 25.25 3.57 -6.73
CA GLY A 276 24.75 2.29 -6.20
C GLY A 276 23.48 1.77 -6.88
N TYR A 277 22.57 2.66 -7.30
CA TYR A 277 21.38 2.27 -8.06
C TYR A 277 21.74 1.56 -9.38
N ALA A 278 22.53 2.23 -10.23
CA ALA A 278 22.97 1.65 -11.49
C ALA A 278 23.82 0.40 -11.29
N GLU A 279 24.71 0.39 -10.28
CA GLU A 279 25.50 -0.80 -9.93
C GLU A 279 24.62 -2.00 -9.58
N ASN A 280 23.56 -1.80 -8.77
CA ASN A 280 22.60 -2.85 -8.43
C ASN A 280 21.80 -3.33 -9.64
N LEU A 281 21.34 -2.43 -10.51
CA LEU A 281 20.68 -2.82 -11.77
C LEU A 281 21.59 -3.70 -12.63
N ARG A 282 22.87 -3.33 -12.78
CA ARG A 282 23.86 -4.17 -13.51
C ARG A 282 24.01 -5.55 -12.88
N ALA A 283 24.00 -5.64 -11.55
CA ALA A 283 24.09 -6.91 -10.84
C ALA A 283 22.87 -7.81 -11.14
N TYR A 284 21.65 -7.26 -11.04
CA TYR A 284 20.43 -7.99 -11.40
C TYR A 284 20.45 -8.48 -12.85
N VAL A 285 20.84 -7.63 -13.81
CA VAL A 285 20.92 -8.01 -15.22
C VAL A 285 21.87 -9.19 -15.43
N LYS A 286 23.09 -9.13 -14.86
CA LYS A 286 24.07 -10.23 -14.97
C LYS A 286 23.56 -11.53 -14.36
N GLU A 287 22.95 -11.46 -13.18
CA GLU A 287 22.45 -12.65 -12.50
C GLU A 287 21.29 -13.31 -13.26
N ILE A 288 20.32 -12.52 -13.73
CA ILE A 288 19.18 -13.04 -14.51
C ILE A 288 19.66 -13.69 -15.81
N GLN A 289 20.61 -13.07 -16.53
CA GLN A 289 21.22 -13.66 -17.71
C GLN A 289 21.95 -14.98 -17.38
N SER A 290 22.63 -15.06 -16.24
CA SER A 290 23.32 -16.28 -15.80
C SER A 290 22.37 -17.44 -15.51
N LEU A 291 21.11 -17.13 -15.14
CA LEU A 291 20.02 -18.09 -14.94
C LEU A 291 19.32 -18.48 -16.27
N GLY A 292 19.71 -17.87 -17.40
CA GLY A 292 19.13 -18.11 -18.72
C GLY A 292 17.78 -17.43 -18.96
N ALA A 293 17.38 -16.50 -18.09
CA ALA A 293 16.19 -15.67 -18.23
C ALA A 293 16.53 -14.31 -18.86
N TYR A 294 15.50 -13.58 -19.30
CA TYR A 294 15.65 -12.31 -20.02
C TYR A 294 15.36 -11.13 -19.08
N PRO A 295 16.38 -10.33 -18.71
CA PRO A 295 16.14 -9.11 -17.94
C PRO A 295 15.57 -8.01 -18.82
N VAL A 296 14.63 -7.25 -18.27
CA VAL A 296 14.04 -6.06 -18.89
C VAL A 296 14.02 -4.96 -17.83
N ILE A 297 14.57 -3.80 -18.17
CA ILE A 297 14.53 -2.64 -17.28
C ILE A 297 13.30 -1.80 -17.62
N ILE A 298 12.59 -1.35 -16.60
CA ILE A 298 11.48 -0.39 -16.71
C ILE A 298 11.89 0.86 -15.94
N THR A 299 11.80 2.02 -16.60
CA THR A 299 12.04 3.30 -15.93
C THR A 299 10.94 3.60 -14.90
N PRO A 300 11.22 4.24 -13.74
CA PRO A 300 10.23 4.48 -12.69
C PRO A 300 9.06 5.36 -13.15
N ILE A 301 7.84 5.09 -12.65
CA ILE A 301 6.65 5.86 -13.03
C ILE A 301 6.73 7.34 -12.61
N ALA A 302 6.02 8.19 -13.34
CA ALA A 302 5.82 9.60 -12.98
C ALA A 302 4.99 9.76 -11.71
N ARG A 303 5.21 10.88 -11.00
CA ARG A 303 4.34 11.38 -9.93
C ARG A 303 3.43 12.49 -10.49
N ASN A 304 2.30 12.76 -9.84
CA ASN A 304 1.51 13.95 -10.15
C ASN A 304 2.06 15.20 -9.43
N THR A 305 3.31 15.55 -9.71
CA THR A 305 4.03 16.65 -9.05
C THR A 305 4.27 17.81 -10.00
N TRP A 306 3.99 19.03 -9.52
CA TRP A 306 4.03 20.25 -10.30
C TRP A 306 4.71 21.37 -9.50
N LYS A 307 5.48 22.23 -10.17
CA LYS A 307 6.18 23.36 -9.54
C LYS A 307 5.19 24.48 -9.26
N GLY A 308 5.10 24.92 -8.01
CA GLY A 308 4.21 26.02 -7.63
C GLY A 308 4.59 27.39 -8.23
N SER A 309 5.85 27.56 -8.64
CA SER A 309 6.37 28.83 -9.17
C SER A 309 5.86 29.18 -10.56
N ASP A 310 5.75 28.19 -11.45
CA ASP A 310 5.43 28.39 -12.87
C ASP A 310 4.40 27.39 -13.41
N GLY A 311 3.93 26.45 -12.57
CA GLY A 311 2.98 25.42 -12.97
C GLY A 311 3.56 24.39 -13.94
N SER A 312 4.88 24.31 -14.10
CA SER A 312 5.52 23.28 -14.91
C SER A 312 5.56 21.92 -14.18
N TYR A 313 5.67 20.83 -14.94
CA TYR A 313 5.82 19.50 -14.35
C TYR A 313 7.12 19.39 -13.55
N ASN A 314 7.05 18.82 -12.35
CA ASN A 314 8.20 18.63 -11.48
C ASN A 314 8.68 17.18 -11.56
N ASP A 315 9.69 16.93 -12.37
CA ASP A 315 10.29 15.61 -12.53
C ASP A 315 11.32 15.35 -11.42
N LEU A 316 11.00 14.39 -10.55
CA LEU A 316 11.85 14.01 -9.42
C LEU A 316 12.68 12.75 -9.70
N LEU A 317 12.47 12.09 -10.84
CA LEU A 317 13.04 10.77 -11.15
C LEU A 317 13.82 10.77 -12.48
N GLU A 318 14.02 11.93 -13.09
CA GLU A 318 14.76 12.11 -14.35
C GLU A 318 16.12 11.39 -14.34
N GLU A 319 16.92 11.59 -13.29
CA GLU A 319 18.25 10.98 -13.18
C GLU A 319 18.19 9.44 -13.07
N PHE A 320 17.19 8.91 -12.37
CA PHE A 320 16.98 7.47 -12.23
C PHE A 320 16.49 6.84 -13.55
N ALA A 321 15.60 7.52 -14.26
CA ALA A 321 15.19 7.10 -15.61
C ALA A 321 16.38 7.13 -16.59
N ALA A 322 17.26 8.13 -16.50
CA ALA A 322 18.49 8.18 -17.29
C ALA A 322 19.45 7.04 -16.95
N ALA A 323 19.58 6.68 -15.66
CA ALA A 323 20.38 5.52 -15.24
C ALA A 323 19.83 4.20 -15.80
N CYS A 324 18.51 4.00 -15.78
CA CYS A 324 17.87 2.85 -16.43
C CYS A 324 18.22 2.75 -17.92
N ARG A 325 18.10 3.86 -18.66
CA ARG A 325 18.44 3.92 -20.10
C ARG A 325 19.89 3.55 -20.35
N MET A 326 20.81 4.14 -19.57
CA MET A 326 22.24 3.87 -19.65
C MET A 326 22.56 2.38 -19.40
N VAL A 327 22.00 1.78 -18.34
CA VAL A 327 22.26 0.36 -18.02
C VAL A 327 21.67 -0.57 -19.07
N ALA A 328 20.46 -0.27 -19.57
CA ALA A 328 19.85 -1.07 -20.63
C ALA A 328 20.69 -1.05 -21.92
N GLU A 329 21.21 0.12 -22.31
CA GLU A 329 22.10 0.28 -23.46
C GLU A 329 23.45 -0.46 -23.26
N GLU A 330 24.06 -0.34 -22.07
CA GLU A 330 25.33 -1.00 -21.72
C GLU A 330 25.27 -2.52 -21.91
N PHE A 331 24.14 -3.13 -21.54
CA PHE A 331 23.92 -4.59 -21.64
C PHE A 331 23.25 -5.02 -22.93
N GLY A 332 22.80 -4.08 -23.77
CA GLY A 332 22.01 -4.38 -24.97
C GLY A 332 20.70 -5.11 -24.67
N ILE A 333 20.04 -4.77 -23.55
CA ILE A 333 18.78 -5.39 -23.13
C ILE A 333 17.58 -4.45 -23.37
N PRO A 334 16.35 -4.96 -23.46
CA PRO A 334 15.18 -4.13 -23.63
C PRO A 334 14.94 -3.17 -22.45
N LEU A 335 14.49 -1.96 -22.78
CA LEU A 335 14.01 -0.95 -21.85
C LEU A 335 12.56 -0.60 -22.14
N LEU A 336 11.67 -0.64 -21.15
CA LEU A 336 10.33 -0.08 -21.26
C LEU A 336 10.30 1.31 -20.61
N ASP A 337 10.20 2.37 -21.42
CA ASP A 337 10.23 3.76 -20.94
C ASP A 337 8.87 4.22 -20.41
N LEU A 338 8.47 3.63 -19.27
CA LEU A 338 7.23 3.98 -18.58
C LEU A 338 7.27 5.40 -18.00
N HIS A 339 8.46 5.94 -17.72
CA HIS A 339 8.66 7.27 -17.19
C HIS A 339 8.23 8.32 -18.22
N GLU A 340 8.72 8.24 -19.44
CA GLU A 340 8.32 9.14 -20.53
C GLU A 340 6.81 9.06 -20.80
N LYS A 341 6.26 7.85 -20.93
CA LYS A 341 4.83 7.63 -21.20
C LYS A 341 3.94 8.19 -20.08
N SER A 342 4.30 7.94 -18.83
CA SER A 342 3.52 8.42 -17.68
C SER A 342 3.62 9.94 -17.49
N ILE A 343 4.79 10.56 -17.72
CA ILE A 343 4.92 12.04 -17.73
C ILE A 343 4.04 12.64 -18.82
N ALA A 344 4.10 12.10 -20.04
CA ALA A 344 3.30 12.60 -21.16
C ALA A 344 1.80 12.54 -20.84
N PHE A 345 1.35 11.47 -20.20
CA PHE A 345 -0.02 11.31 -19.72
C PHE A 345 -0.40 12.32 -18.65
N ILE A 346 0.39 12.45 -17.58
CA ILE A 346 0.11 13.42 -16.50
C ILE A 346 0.07 14.85 -17.04
N LYS A 347 0.97 15.20 -17.96
CA LYS A 347 0.99 16.52 -18.60
C LYS A 347 -0.23 16.78 -19.50
N SER A 348 -0.77 15.75 -20.15
CA SER A 348 -1.90 15.93 -21.06
C SER A 348 -3.21 16.15 -20.32
N ILE A 349 -3.37 15.56 -19.13
CA ILE A 349 -4.56 15.73 -18.28
C ILE A 349 -4.41 16.87 -17.25
N GLY A 350 -3.19 17.22 -16.87
CA GLY A 350 -2.90 18.27 -15.91
C GLY A 350 -3.10 17.84 -14.44
N LEU A 351 -2.71 18.73 -13.52
CA LEU A 351 -2.68 18.46 -12.07
C LEU A 351 -4.03 17.97 -11.51
N GLU A 352 -5.12 18.69 -11.80
CA GLU A 352 -6.41 18.45 -11.16
C GLU A 352 -7.07 17.15 -11.64
N ASP A 353 -7.12 16.90 -12.95
CA ASP A 353 -7.63 15.65 -13.48
C ASP A 353 -6.72 14.47 -13.16
N GLY A 354 -5.40 14.71 -13.08
CA GLY A 354 -4.42 13.72 -12.68
C GLY A 354 -4.71 13.09 -11.32
N LYS A 355 -5.22 13.86 -10.35
CA LYS A 355 -5.53 13.37 -8.99
C LYS A 355 -6.45 12.14 -8.97
N ARG A 356 -7.31 11.98 -9.97
CA ARG A 356 -8.30 10.89 -10.05
C ARG A 356 -7.70 9.53 -10.37
N TYR A 357 -6.44 9.49 -10.82
CA TYR A 357 -5.68 8.27 -11.10
C TYR A 357 -4.78 7.86 -9.91
N PHE A 358 -4.73 8.67 -8.86
CA PHE A 358 -3.97 8.39 -7.65
C PHE A 358 -4.92 8.06 -6.50
N PHE A 359 -4.39 7.37 -5.49
CA PHE A 359 -5.13 7.22 -4.26
C PHE A 359 -5.48 8.60 -3.70
N PRO A 360 -6.68 8.81 -3.12
CA PRO A 360 -7.11 10.15 -2.73
C PRO A 360 -6.12 10.84 -1.79
N LYS A 361 -5.71 12.07 -2.16
CA LYS A 361 -4.70 12.91 -1.49
C LYS A 361 -3.25 12.41 -1.61
N ASP A 362 -2.99 11.33 -2.35
CA ASP A 362 -1.66 10.89 -2.75
C ASP A 362 -1.31 11.42 -4.15
N TYR A 363 -0.02 11.59 -4.43
CA TYR A 363 0.53 12.07 -5.71
C TYR A 363 1.56 11.11 -6.32
N THR A 364 1.87 10.01 -5.62
CA THR A 364 2.84 8.98 -6.02
C THR A 364 2.13 7.65 -6.27
N HIS A 365 1.26 7.23 -5.36
CA HIS A 365 0.64 5.91 -5.44
C HIS A 365 -0.67 5.97 -6.22
N SER A 366 -0.77 5.13 -7.25
CA SER A 366 -1.96 5.00 -8.07
C SER A 366 -3.11 4.33 -7.31
N ASN A 367 -4.34 4.68 -7.72
CA ASN A 367 -5.49 3.82 -7.48
C ASN A 367 -5.63 2.78 -8.62
N ASP A 368 -6.69 1.99 -8.63
CA ASP A 368 -6.87 0.93 -9.64
C ASP A 368 -6.88 1.48 -11.08
N PHE A 369 -7.49 2.65 -11.32
CA PHE A 369 -7.52 3.29 -12.63
C PHE A 369 -6.13 3.73 -13.09
N GLY A 370 -5.35 4.33 -12.19
CA GLY A 370 -3.96 4.71 -12.46
C GLY A 370 -3.10 3.50 -12.77
N ALA A 371 -3.18 2.47 -11.93
CA ALA A 371 -2.42 1.24 -12.09
C ALA A 371 -2.76 0.53 -13.41
N TYR A 372 -4.05 0.47 -13.76
CA TYR A 372 -4.52 -0.08 -15.03
C TYR A 372 -3.96 0.69 -16.22
N ARG A 373 -3.93 2.03 -16.15
CA ARG A 373 -3.37 2.87 -17.21
C ARG A 373 -1.86 2.66 -17.37
N MET A 374 -1.12 2.59 -16.26
CA MET A 374 0.32 2.33 -16.30
C MET A 374 0.64 0.92 -16.82
N ALA A 375 -0.16 -0.08 -16.44
CA ALA A 375 -0.05 -1.43 -16.97
C ALA A 375 -0.27 -1.49 -18.49
N GLY A 376 -1.22 -0.69 -19.01
CA GLY A 376 -1.43 -0.52 -20.45
C GLY A 376 -0.21 0.07 -21.15
N PHE A 377 0.42 1.11 -20.58
CA PHE A 377 1.66 1.67 -21.14
C PHE A 377 2.82 0.67 -21.11
N VAL A 378 2.92 -0.17 -20.08
CA VAL A 378 3.89 -1.27 -20.03
C VAL A 378 3.61 -2.28 -21.15
N ALA A 379 2.36 -2.72 -21.31
CA ALA A 379 1.96 -3.66 -22.36
C ALA A 379 2.23 -3.12 -23.78
N GLU A 380 1.91 -1.85 -24.03
CA GLU A 380 2.26 -1.15 -25.27
C GLU A 380 3.78 -1.13 -25.50
N ALA A 381 4.54 -0.75 -24.48
CA ALA A 381 6.00 -0.70 -24.56
C ALA A 381 6.61 -2.08 -24.86
N MET A 382 6.08 -3.16 -24.27
CA MET A 382 6.54 -4.54 -24.56
C MET A 382 6.44 -4.87 -26.05
N LYS A 383 5.40 -4.40 -26.73
CA LYS A 383 5.23 -4.59 -28.18
C LYS A 383 6.12 -3.65 -28.99
N GLU A 384 6.24 -2.39 -28.59
CA GLU A 384 7.10 -1.39 -29.26
C GLU A 384 8.56 -1.84 -29.30
N VAL A 385 9.07 -2.39 -28.20
CA VAL A 385 10.45 -2.94 -28.13
C VAL A 385 10.56 -4.37 -28.62
N LYS A 386 9.45 -4.97 -29.07
CA LYS A 386 9.37 -6.32 -29.62
C LYS A 386 9.95 -7.38 -28.69
N LEU A 387 9.53 -7.38 -27.42
CA LEU A 387 9.81 -8.51 -26.54
C LEU A 387 9.32 -9.79 -27.21
N THR A 388 10.11 -10.86 -27.15
CA THR A 388 9.90 -12.08 -27.92
C THR A 388 8.53 -12.73 -27.71
N PHE A 389 7.93 -12.53 -26.55
CA PHE A 389 6.61 -13.05 -26.20
C PHE A 389 5.45 -12.08 -26.54
N ALA A 390 5.73 -10.81 -26.84
CA ALA A 390 4.72 -9.77 -26.84
C ALA A 390 3.69 -9.93 -27.97
N ASP A 391 4.11 -10.28 -29.18
CA ASP A 391 3.18 -10.49 -30.31
C ASP A 391 2.21 -11.65 -30.06
N GLU A 392 2.67 -12.69 -29.35
CA GLU A 392 1.87 -13.87 -29.05
C GLU A 392 0.92 -13.59 -27.88
N TYR A 393 1.46 -13.08 -26.77
CA TYR A 393 0.75 -13.07 -25.49
C TYR A 393 0.28 -11.70 -24.99
N VAL A 394 0.71 -10.57 -25.55
CA VAL A 394 0.16 -9.26 -25.16
C VAL A 394 -1.08 -8.97 -26.01
N LYS A 395 -2.18 -8.56 -25.38
CA LYS A 395 -3.42 -8.18 -26.08
C LYS A 395 -3.17 -6.93 -26.94
N GLU A 396 -3.86 -6.82 -28.08
CA GLU A 396 -3.76 -5.64 -28.95
C GLU A 396 -4.32 -4.37 -28.29
N ALA A 397 -5.42 -4.52 -27.58
CA ALA A 397 -6.06 -3.47 -26.82
C ALA A 397 -6.94 -4.11 -25.73
N CYS A 398 -7.17 -3.35 -24.66
CA CYS A 398 -8.20 -3.62 -23.67
C CYS A 398 -9.14 -2.40 -23.60
N ALA A 399 -10.36 -2.62 -23.12
CA ALA A 399 -11.32 -1.53 -22.96
C ALA A 399 -10.79 -0.45 -22.00
N GLU A 400 -10.95 0.83 -22.34
CA GLU A 400 -10.52 1.90 -21.45
C GLU A 400 -11.23 1.84 -20.10
N TRP A 401 -10.45 2.12 -19.04
CA TRP A 401 -10.97 2.23 -17.67
C TRP A 401 -10.55 3.58 -17.11
N THR A 402 -11.48 4.53 -17.12
CA THR A 402 -11.24 5.90 -16.66
C THR A 402 -11.97 6.15 -15.36
N PRO A 403 -11.36 6.89 -14.40
CA PRO A 403 -12.00 7.21 -13.15
C PRO A 403 -13.21 8.13 -13.35
N PRO A 404 -14.23 8.06 -12.49
CA PRO A 404 -15.34 9.01 -12.51
C PRO A 404 -14.83 10.45 -12.34
N SER A 405 -15.62 11.44 -12.77
CA SER A 405 -15.24 12.86 -12.61
C SER A 405 -15.16 13.31 -11.15
N VAL A 406 -15.90 12.64 -10.27
CA VAL A 406 -15.88 12.85 -8.82
C VAL A 406 -15.55 11.52 -8.15
N ILE A 407 -14.52 11.54 -7.29
CA ILE A 407 -14.06 10.40 -6.51
C ILE A 407 -14.86 10.37 -5.21
N HIS A 408 -15.60 9.28 -5.00
CA HIS A 408 -16.39 9.07 -3.79
C HIS A 408 -15.62 8.14 -2.87
N ILE A 409 -15.02 8.71 -1.82
CA ILE A 409 -14.41 7.90 -0.77
C ILE A 409 -15.52 7.46 0.19
N PRO A 410 -15.64 6.16 0.49
CA PRO A 410 -16.54 5.69 1.52
C PRO A 410 -16.23 6.40 2.84
N VAL A 411 -17.26 7.01 3.43
CA VAL A 411 -17.11 7.75 4.68
C VAL A 411 -17.60 6.84 5.81
N PRO A 412 -16.78 6.58 6.83
CA PRO A 412 -17.23 5.86 8.01
C PRO A 412 -18.46 6.55 8.64
N PRO A 413 -19.39 5.79 9.25
CA PRO A 413 -20.50 6.36 10.02
C PRO A 413 -19.99 7.33 11.10
N ALA A 414 -20.83 8.24 11.60
CA ALA A 414 -20.39 9.34 12.47
C ALA A 414 -19.75 8.85 13.78
N GLU A 415 -20.24 7.74 14.33
CA GLU A 415 -19.67 7.02 15.46
C GLU A 415 -18.27 6.46 15.18
N PHE A 416 -17.92 6.31 13.90
CA PHE A 416 -16.59 5.91 13.42
C PHE A 416 -15.78 7.10 12.85
N ARG A 417 -16.33 8.34 12.82
CA ARG A 417 -15.61 9.55 12.37
C ARG A 417 -14.70 10.02 13.50
N GLY A 418 -13.40 10.05 13.23
CA GLY A 418 -12.39 10.15 14.29
C GLY A 418 -12.08 8.79 14.95
N ALA A 419 -12.78 7.72 14.55
CA ALA A 419 -12.47 6.35 14.93
C ALA A 419 -11.50 5.65 13.96
N GLU A 420 -10.60 6.42 13.33
CA GLU A 420 -9.26 5.86 13.08
C GLU A 420 -8.58 5.46 14.41
N ALA A 421 -9.18 5.84 15.54
CA ALA A 421 -8.58 5.68 16.84
C ALA A 421 -9.50 5.19 17.98
N ALA A 422 -10.82 5.14 17.79
CA ALA A 422 -11.78 4.68 18.80
C ALA A 422 -12.29 3.25 18.55
N LEU A 423 -11.36 2.31 18.32
CA LEU A 423 -11.57 0.86 18.51
C LEU A 423 -10.28 0.18 19.00
N LEU A 424 -9.32 0.98 19.45
CA LEU A 424 -8.16 0.47 20.15
C LEU A 424 -8.56 0.27 21.60
N GLU A 425 -8.68 -0.97 22.03
CA GLU A 425 -8.41 -1.27 23.44
C GLU A 425 -6.97 -0.82 23.69
N VAL A 426 -6.78 0.20 24.53
CA VAL A 426 -5.45 0.70 24.90
C VAL A 426 -4.73 -0.45 25.59
N ARG A 427 -3.66 -0.95 24.97
CA ARG A 427 -2.98 -2.19 25.39
C ARG A 427 -1.97 -1.97 26.50
N PHE A 428 -1.78 -0.73 26.94
CA PHE A 428 -0.79 -0.35 27.93
C PHE A 428 -1.14 -0.90 29.31
N THR A 429 -0.26 -1.75 29.82
CA THR A 429 -0.40 -2.41 31.13
C THR A 429 0.22 -1.61 32.28
N ASP A 430 0.98 -0.56 31.98
CA ASP A 430 1.85 0.18 32.90
C ASP A 430 1.41 1.64 33.16
N ILE A 431 0.21 2.03 32.74
CA ILE A 431 -0.31 3.40 32.90
C ILE A 431 -1.27 3.56 34.08
N GLU A 432 -1.57 2.49 34.83
CA GLU A 432 -2.60 2.51 35.88
C GLU A 432 -2.28 3.52 37.00
N ASP A 433 -1.01 3.62 37.38
CA ASP A 433 -0.52 4.53 38.42
C ASP A 433 -0.06 5.89 37.87
N SER A 434 -0.15 6.13 36.54
CA SER A 434 0.28 7.38 35.93
C SER A 434 -0.69 8.53 36.30
N PRO A 435 -0.20 9.69 36.78
CA PRO A 435 -1.04 10.87 37.01
C PRO A 435 -1.69 11.41 35.74
N GLU A 436 -1.17 11.08 34.56
CA GLU A 436 -1.67 11.57 33.26
C GLU A 436 -2.33 10.44 32.44
N LYS A 437 -2.76 9.36 33.12
CA LYS A 437 -3.43 8.20 32.52
C LYS A 437 -4.52 8.58 31.53
N GLU A 438 -5.42 9.49 31.90
CA GLU A 438 -6.54 9.81 31.01
C GLU A 438 -6.10 10.56 29.75
N ALA A 439 -5.03 11.37 29.82
CA ALA A 439 -4.47 12.03 28.65
C ALA A 439 -3.79 11.04 27.71
N ILE A 440 -3.04 10.08 28.27
CA ILE A 440 -2.43 8.98 27.50
C ILE A 440 -3.51 8.17 26.79
N MET A 441 -4.57 7.78 27.50
CA MET A 441 -5.69 7.05 26.91
C MET A 441 -6.34 7.82 25.76
N ARG A 442 -6.75 9.08 25.98
CA ARG A 442 -7.43 9.88 24.94
C ARG A 442 -6.57 10.19 23.72
N LEU A 443 -5.25 10.35 23.90
CA LEU A 443 -4.33 10.51 22.78
C LEU A 443 -4.12 9.21 22.01
N THR A 444 -4.05 8.07 22.70
CA THR A 444 -3.96 6.74 22.08
C THR A 444 -5.25 6.41 21.31
N GLU A 445 -6.40 6.63 21.94
CA GLU A 445 -7.74 6.55 21.35
C GLU A 445 -8.00 7.59 20.25
N SER A 446 -7.03 8.49 19.98
CA SER A 446 -7.07 9.41 18.84
C SER A 446 -6.00 9.15 17.78
N GLY A 447 -5.18 8.12 17.95
CA GLY A 447 -4.13 7.72 17.01
C GLY A 447 -2.87 8.59 17.08
N VAL A 448 -2.86 9.57 18.01
CA VAL A 448 -1.71 10.43 18.28
C VAL A 448 -0.56 9.60 18.86
N ILE A 449 -0.85 8.83 19.91
CA ILE A 449 0.08 7.87 20.50
C ILE A 449 -0.16 6.50 19.82
N PRO A 450 0.88 5.86 19.24
CA PRO A 450 0.78 4.50 18.70
C PRO A 450 0.38 3.50 19.80
N ASN A 451 -0.42 2.49 19.45
CA ASN A 451 -0.84 1.38 20.34
C ASN A 451 -0.33 0.03 19.81
N ASP A 452 0.92 0.05 19.35
CA ASP A 452 1.65 -1.09 18.79
C ASP A 452 2.44 -1.89 19.84
N ASP A 453 2.63 -1.34 21.05
CA ASP A 453 3.29 -1.97 22.21
C ASP A 453 2.29 -2.19 23.38
N THR A 454 2.67 -3.03 24.35
CA THR A 454 1.92 -3.27 25.61
C THR A 454 2.39 -2.41 26.77
N LEU A 455 3.44 -1.60 26.57
CA LEU A 455 4.02 -0.68 27.56
C LEU A 455 4.11 0.75 27.01
N PHE A 456 3.57 1.72 27.76
CA PHE A 456 3.70 3.14 27.46
C PHE A 456 4.97 3.77 28.04
N ARG A 457 5.49 3.24 29.15
CA ARG A 457 6.67 3.71 29.88
C ARG A 457 6.54 5.17 30.37
N PRO A 458 5.55 5.49 31.23
CA PRO A 458 5.17 6.87 31.57
C PRO A 458 6.31 7.75 32.10
N GLU A 459 7.21 7.17 32.92
CA GLU A 459 8.32 7.90 33.56
C GLU A 459 9.56 8.10 32.66
N GLU A 460 9.65 7.42 31.52
CA GLU A 460 10.77 7.58 30.60
C GLU A 460 10.79 8.97 29.96
N LYS A 461 11.97 9.47 29.61
CA LYS A 461 12.12 10.77 28.96
C LYS A 461 11.78 10.66 27.48
N ILE A 462 10.96 11.58 26.97
CA ILE A 462 10.54 11.58 25.57
C ILE A 462 11.63 12.19 24.67
N THR A 463 11.84 11.61 23.49
CA THR A 463 12.80 12.11 22.50
C THR A 463 12.20 13.23 21.64
N ARG A 464 13.05 14.00 20.95
CA ARG A 464 12.61 15.05 20.01
C ARG A 464 11.77 14.47 18.86
N ALA A 465 12.18 13.33 18.31
CA ALA A 465 11.44 12.64 17.24
C ALA A 465 10.05 12.20 17.70
N GLU A 466 9.95 11.60 18.88
CA GLU A 466 8.69 11.14 19.45
C GLU A 466 7.77 12.30 19.83
N ALA A 467 8.30 13.35 20.44
CA ALA A 467 7.54 14.55 20.76
C ALA A 467 6.92 15.20 19.50
N LEU A 468 7.70 15.34 18.41
CA LEU A 468 7.17 15.83 17.15
C LEU A 468 6.13 14.89 16.54
N ALA A 469 6.31 13.57 16.65
CA ALA A 469 5.35 12.60 16.12
C ALA A 469 3.97 12.77 16.78
N TYR A 470 3.95 12.98 18.09
CA TYR A 470 2.73 13.26 18.83
C TYR A 470 2.15 14.62 18.44
N ILE A 471 2.96 15.69 18.39
CA ILE A 471 2.50 17.05 18.09
C ILE A 471 1.90 17.15 16.68
N ILE A 472 2.58 16.61 15.67
CA ILE A 472 2.14 16.65 14.27
C ILE A 472 0.76 15.99 14.13
N LYS A 473 0.58 14.80 14.71
CA LYS A 473 -0.71 14.11 14.72
C LYS A 473 -1.76 14.87 15.53
N ALA A 474 -1.39 15.42 16.69
CA ALA A 474 -2.30 16.16 17.57
C ALA A 474 -2.90 17.39 16.87
N VAL A 475 -2.12 18.10 16.04
CA VAL A 475 -2.63 19.23 15.24
C VAL A 475 -3.12 18.81 13.85
N SER A 476 -3.39 17.52 13.64
CA SER A 476 -3.93 16.94 12.40
C SER A 476 -3.09 17.20 11.15
N PHE A 477 -1.77 17.29 11.30
CA PHE A 477 -0.86 17.15 10.18
C PHE A 477 -0.60 15.67 9.91
N VAL A 478 -0.37 15.36 8.64
CA VAL A 478 -0.01 14.01 8.20
C VAL A 478 1.50 14.00 7.97
N PRO A 479 2.26 13.11 8.64
CA PRO A 479 3.66 12.91 8.32
C PRO A 479 3.84 12.66 6.82
N THR A 480 4.86 13.26 6.24
CA THR A 480 5.12 13.08 4.80
C THR A 480 5.80 11.72 4.58
N ASN A 481 5.56 11.06 3.45
CA ASN A 481 6.23 9.78 3.15
C ASN A 481 7.67 9.96 2.61
N VAL A 482 8.19 11.19 2.66
CA VAL A 482 9.46 11.61 2.05
C VAL A 482 10.14 12.62 2.94
N TYR A 483 11.34 12.30 3.41
CA TYR A 483 12.24 13.23 4.05
C TYR A 483 13.22 13.80 3.02
N ASN A 484 13.38 15.12 2.97
CA ASN A 484 14.21 15.85 1.98
C ASN A 484 15.59 16.24 2.55
N ASP A 485 16.11 15.46 3.50
CA ASP A 485 17.47 15.61 4.05
C ASP A 485 17.80 17.01 4.58
N MET A 486 16.83 17.75 5.14
CA MET A 486 17.13 19.09 5.64
C MET A 486 18.10 19.06 6.84
N TYR A 487 18.06 17.99 7.64
CA TYR A 487 18.99 17.67 8.72
C TYR A 487 19.86 16.47 8.35
N THR A 488 21.13 16.51 8.75
CA THR A 488 22.16 15.52 8.40
C THR A 488 22.11 14.26 9.23
N ASP A 489 21.40 14.29 10.36
CA ASP A 489 21.33 13.23 11.36
C ASP A 489 19.93 12.59 11.45
N VAL A 490 19.07 12.87 10.49
CA VAL A 490 17.77 12.21 10.31
C VAL A 490 17.86 11.33 9.08
N ILE A 491 17.55 10.05 9.26
CA ILE A 491 17.70 9.03 8.23
C ILE A 491 16.35 8.85 7.53
N GLY A 492 16.28 9.04 6.21
CA GLY A 492 15.01 9.17 5.49
C GLY A 492 14.05 7.97 5.52
N HIS A 493 14.50 6.77 5.91
CA HIS A 493 13.67 5.58 6.07
C HIS A 493 13.26 5.30 7.52
N GLU A 494 13.77 6.09 8.48
CA GLU A 494 13.35 5.97 9.87
C GLU A 494 11.89 6.38 10.03
N TRP A 495 11.21 5.75 10.99
CA TRP A 495 9.79 5.92 11.25
C TRP A 495 9.40 7.40 11.50
N TYR A 496 10.33 8.21 12.02
CA TYR A 496 10.12 9.62 12.34
C TYR A 496 10.51 10.59 11.22
N ALA A 497 11.18 10.14 10.16
CA ALA A 497 11.75 11.05 9.16
C ALA A 497 10.68 11.91 8.49
N GLY A 498 9.56 11.29 8.10
CA GLY A 498 8.39 11.96 7.54
C GLY A 498 7.74 12.99 8.46
N THR A 499 7.81 12.75 9.77
CA THR A 499 7.33 13.66 10.82
C THR A 499 8.26 14.86 10.94
N VAL A 500 9.58 14.64 10.95
CA VAL A 500 10.56 15.72 11.04
C VAL A 500 10.49 16.64 9.82
N GLU A 501 10.31 16.08 8.62
CA GLU A 501 10.02 16.85 7.40
C GLU A 501 8.77 17.72 7.59
N CYS A 502 7.67 17.10 8.02
CA CYS A 502 6.40 17.80 8.19
C CYS A 502 6.54 18.97 9.18
N ALA A 503 7.23 18.74 10.30
CA ALA A 503 7.50 19.76 11.29
C ALA A 503 8.35 20.90 10.74
N TYR A 504 9.37 20.59 9.94
CA TYR A 504 10.22 21.58 9.30
C TYR A 504 9.43 22.44 8.29
N GLN A 505 8.66 21.82 7.40
CA GLN A 505 7.86 22.51 6.37
C GLN A 505 6.80 23.45 6.94
N ASN A 506 6.39 23.24 8.19
CA ASN A 506 5.35 24.01 8.88
C ASN A 506 5.92 24.93 9.97
N ASP A 507 7.23 25.21 9.94
CA ASP A 507 7.93 26.10 10.89
C ASP A 507 7.73 25.72 12.37
N ILE A 508 7.55 24.41 12.66
CA ILE A 508 7.31 23.91 14.03
C ILE A 508 8.60 23.86 14.83
N VAL A 509 9.71 23.47 14.19
CA VAL A 509 11.03 23.39 14.81
C VAL A 509 11.70 24.77 14.78
N ASP A 510 11.96 25.34 15.96
CA ASP A 510 12.65 26.64 16.04
C ASP A 510 14.12 26.50 15.57
N PRO A 511 14.61 27.37 14.66
CA PRO A 511 15.99 27.37 14.20
C PRO A 511 17.05 27.46 15.32
N ALA A 512 16.73 28.07 16.47
CA ALA A 512 17.61 28.15 17.63
C ALA A 512 17.91 26.78 18.26
N LEU A 513 17.12 25.75 17.95
CA LEU A 513 17.31 24.38 18.42
C LEU A 513 18.20 23.53 17.52
N ILE A 514 18.60 24.08 16.38
CA ILE A 514 19.39 23.42 15.34
C ILE A 514 20.82 23.98 15.38
N GLU A 515 21.79 23.09 15.56
CA GLU A 515 23.20 23.42 15.48
C GLU A 515 23.76 22.87 14.17
N GLY A 516 24.18 23.76 13.27
CA GLY A 516 24.57 23.38 11.91
C GLY A 516 23.37 22.90 11.11
N ARG A 517 23.25 21.57 10.95
CA ARG A 517 22.11 20.87 10.31
C ARG A 517 21.71 19.63 11.10
N GLU A 518 21.92 19.60 12.41
CA GLU A 518 21.55 18.46 13.25
C GLU A 518 20.24 18.72 14.00
N PHE A 519 19.27 17.83 13.81
CA PHE A 519 17.99 17.83 14.55
C PHE A 519 18.08 17.09 15.88
N ARG A 520 18.93 16.07 15.96
CA ARG A 520 19.18 15.19 17.10
C ARG A 520 17.90 14.45 17.52
N PRO A 521 17.37 13.54 16.67
CA PRO A 521 16.07 12.89 16.88
C PRO A 521 15.96 12.15 18.22
N GLU A 522 17.04 11.50 18.65
CA GLU A 522 17.11 10.73 19.91
C GLU A 522 17.39 11.59 21.15
N LYS A 523 17.60 12.91 20.98
CA LYS A 523 17.83 13.79 22.13
C LYS A 523 16.54 13.91 22.94
N HIS A 524 16.63 13.72 24.25
CA HIS A 524 15.52 13.99 25.16
C HIS A 524 15.14 15.48 25.14
N VAL A 525 13.85 15.76 25.07
CA VAL A 525 13.31 17.12 24.95
C VAL A 525 13.18 17.76 26.33
N THR A 526 13.54 19.04 26.45
CA THR A 526 13.27 19.83 27.67
C THR A 526 11.88 20.46 27.65
N VAL A 527 11.41 20.96 28.79
CA VAL A 527 10.12 21.68 28.85
C VAL A 527 10.11 22.87 27.87
N GLU A 528 11.20 23.64 27.80
CA GLU A 528 11.34 24.76 26.84
C GLU A 528 11.23 24.31 25.39
N GLU A 529 11.91 23.23 25.02
CA GLU A 529 11.89 22.69 23.66
C GLU A 529 10.50 22.20 23.28
N LEU A 530 9.85 21.41 24.16
CA LEU A 530 8.51 20.89 23.91
C LEU A 530 7.48 22.01 23.77
N VAL A 531 7.55 23.03 24.64
CA VAL A 531 6.68 24.20 24.57
C VAL A 531 6.88 24.97 23.26
N SER A 532 8.12 25.10 22.78
CA SER A 532 8.38 25.77 21.51
C SER A 532 7.69 25.05 20.33
N PHE A 533 7.77 23.72 20.29
CA PHE A 533 7.10 22.91 19.27
C PHE A 533 5.58 23.07 19.36
N CYS A 534 4.99 22.96 20.56
CA CYS A 534 3.55 23.10 20.76
C CYS A 534 3.03 24.48 20.35
N VAL A 535 3.74 25.56 20.71
CA VAL A 535 3.33 26.93 20.37
C VAL A 535 3.43 27.18 18.86
N ASN A 536 4.48 26.70 18.19
CA ASN A 536 4.58 26.85 16.74
C ASN A 536 3.56 25.98 16.00
N ALA A 537 3.31 24.77 16.46
CA ALA A 537 2.23 23.93 15.95
C ALA A 537 0.85 24.61 16.12
N TYR A 538 0.59 25.26 17.25
CA TYR A 538 -0.64 26.06 17.44
C TYR A 538 -0.72 27.22 16.43
N LYS A 539 0.36 27.98 16.24
CA LYS A 539 0.43 29.10 15.29
C LYS A 539 0.16 28.67 13.84
N SER A 540 0.51 27.42 13.49
CA SER A 540 0.19 26.87 12.16
C SER A 540 -1.32 26.70 11.92
N ARG A 541 -2.13 26.69 12.99
CA ARG A 541 -3.59 26.50 12.95
C ARG A 541 -4.39 27.74 13.31
N LYS A 542 -3.87 28.60 14.20
CA LYS A 542 -4.59 29.75 14.76
C LYS A 542 -3.73 31.00 14.77
N MET A 543 -4.38 32.14 14.50
CA MET A 543 -3.76 33.45 14.66
C MET A 543 -3.69 33.85 16.14
N LEU A 544 -2.48 34.21 16.61
CA LEU A 544 -2.28 34.73 17.96
C LEU A 544 -2.58 36.23 18.03
N LYS A 545 -3.29 36.62 19.10
CA LYS A 545 -3.48 38.03 19.48
C LYS A 545 -2.32 38.51 20.35
N GLU A 546 -2.31 39.78 20.77
CA GLU A 546 -1.35 40.26 21.77
C GLU A 546 -1.45 39.43 23.06
N ILE A 547 -0.29 38.94 23.49
CA ILE A 547 -0.16 38.05 24.65
C ILE A 547 0.45 38.84 25.81
N PRO A 548 -0.19 38.87 27.00
CA PRO A 548 0.34 39.56 28.17
C PRO A 548 1.64 38.91 28.66
N GLU A 549 2.46 39.68 29.37
CA GLU A 549 3.69 39.18 30.00
C GLU A 549 3.38 38.06 31.02
N SER A 550 4.29 37.09 31.12
CA SER A 550 4.18 35.96 32.07
C SER A 550 5.34 36.01 33.05
N ALA A 551 5.09 35.76 34.34
CA ALA A 551 6.18 35.66 35.32
C ALA A 551 7.15 34.52 34.98
N LEU A 552 6.64 33.42 34.39
CA LEU A 552 7.42 32.23 34.03
C LEU A 552 8.42 32.48 32.89
N GLU A 553 8.19 33.48 32.04
CA GLU A 553 9.12 33.77 30.95
C GLU A 553 10.47 34.30 31.44
N LYS A 554 10.52 34.82 32.68
CA LYS A 554 11.76 35.34 33.28
C LYS A 554 12.70 34.23 33.72
N GLU A 555 12.17 33.04 33.97
CA GLU A 555 12.91 31.84 34.35
C GLU A 555 13.44 31.08 33.13
N ALA A 556 12.93 31.41 31.94
CA ALA A 556 13.29 30.75 30.69
C ALA A 556 14.56 31.33 30.04
N ALA A 557 15.24 30.47 29.28
CA ALA A 557 16.29 30.87 28.35
C ALA A 557 15.78 31.95 27.39
N ALA A 558 16.67 32.87 26.99
CA ALA A 558 16.29 34.06 26.23
C ALA A 558 15.52 33.73 24.93
N TRP A 559 15.87 32.62 24.27
CA TRP A 559 15.21 32.14 23.06
C TRP A 559 13.80 31.56 23.33
N ALA A 560 13.59 30.96 24.51
CA ALA A 560 12.36 30.27 24.87
C ALA A 560 11.27 31.20 25.44
N ARG A 561 11.64 32.39 25.93
CA ARG A 561 10.71 33.38 26.52
C ARG A 561 9.40 33.60 25.75
N PRO A 562 9.39 33.87 24.43
CA PRO A 562 8.15 34.10 23.69
C PRO A 562 7.25 32.85 23.67
N TYR A 563 7.84 31.65 23.67
CA TYR A 563 7.09 30.40 23.72
C TYR A 563 6.50 30.16 25.10
N ILE A 564 7.29 30.34 26.16
CA ILE A 564 6.83 30.19 27.54
C ILE A 564 5.70 31.17 27.85
N ARG A 565 5.80 32.43 27.41
CA ARG A 565 4.72 33.42 27.53
C ARG A 565 3.45 32.92 26.86
N THR A 566 3.56 32.47 25.61
CA THR A 566 2.42 32.00 24.81
C THR A 566 1.78 30.76 25.42
N ALA A 567 2.57 29.76 25.80
CA ALA A 567 2.09 28.54 26.44
C ALA A 567 1.46 28.78 27.81
N SER A 568 1.99 29.73 28.60
CA SER A 568 1.37 30.16 29.86
C SER A 568 -0.02 30.76 29.61
N TYR A 569 -0.17 31.57 28.56
CA TYR A 569 -1.44 32.19 28.19
C TYR A 569 -2.45 31.19 27.64
N LEU A 570 -2.01 30.26 26.77
CA LEU A 570 -2.86 29.23 26.17
C LEU A 570 -3.17 28.07 27.13
N GLY A 571 -2.50 28.00 28.29
CA GLY A 571 -2.71 26.94 29.28
C GLY A 571 -2.01 25.62 28.97
N PHE A 572 -1.07 25.61 28.02
CA PHE A 572 -0.25 24.43 27.71
C PHE A 572 0.70 24.09 28.86
N LEU A 573 1.16 25.10 29.61
CA LEU A 573 2.07 24.96 30.75
C LEU A 573 1.31 25.23 32.07
N LYS A 574 1.26 24.25 32.98
CA LYS A 574 0.71 24.44 34.35
C LYS A 574 1.84 24.60 35.38
N GLY A 575 1.83 25.69 36.15
CA GLY A 575 2.67 25.88 37.35
C GLY A 575 4.17 26.12 37.10
N SER A 576 4.92 26.45 38.17
CA SER A 576 6.37 26.73 38.11
C SER A 576 7.14 25.43 37.88
N SER A 577 7.77 25.31 36.72
CA SER A 577 8.47 24.10 36.26
C SER A 577 9.96 24.36 36.13
N GLN A 578 10.75 23.32 36.36
CA GLN A 578 12.18 23.30 36.01
C GLN A 578 12.29 23.33 34.48
N LEU A 579 12.26 24.51 33.87
CA LEU A 579 12.09 24.68 32.42
C LEU A 579 13.18 23.98 31.58
N GLU A 580 14.37 23.83 32.14
CA GLU A 580 15.50 23.14 31.50
C GLU A 580 15.49 21.61 31.71
N SER A 581 14.59 21.06 32.51
CA SER A 581 14.52 19.61 32.76
C SER A 581 13.92 18.85 31.59
N CYS A 582 14.35 17.61 31.39
CA CYS A 582 13.78 16.72 30.38
C CYS A 582 12.38 16.27 30.79
N VAL A 583 11.47 16.25 29.83
CA VAL A 583 10.04 15.92 30.02
C VAL A 583 9.86 14.39 29.98
N THR A 584 9.04 13.84 30.88
CA THR A 584 8.62 12.44 30.78
C THR A 584 7.58 12.23 29.68
N ARG A 585 7.36 10.99 29.25
CA ARG A 585 6.35 10.64 28.24
C ARG A 585 4.94 11.00 28.71
N GLU A 586 4.61 10.80 29.98
CA GLU A 586 3.32 11.18 30.55
C GLU A 586 3.10 12.70 30.63
N GLU A 587 4.13 13.46 31.03
CA GLU A 587 4.08 14.93 31.09
C GLU A 587 3.89 15.51 29.67
N ALA A 588 4.57 14.92 28.68
CA ALA A 588 4.43 15.32 27.28
C ALA A 588 3.04 15.00 26.72
N ALA A 589 2.49 13.82 27.01
CA ALA A 589 1.12 13.46 26.62
C ALA A 589 0.10 14.48 27.15
N ALA A 590 0.19 14.83 28.44
CA ALA A 590 -0.69 15.82 29.05
C ALA A 590 -0.57 17.22 28.43
N MET A 591 0.63 17.64 28.03
CA MET A 591 0.84 18.93 27.36
C MET A 591 0.27 18.93 25.94
N ILE A 592 0.50 17.84 25.19
CA ILE A 592 0.09 17.70 23.80
C ILE A 592 -1.43 17.54 23.68
N GLU A 593 -2.09 16.90 24.65
CA GLU A 593 -3.54 16.88 24.74
C GLU A 593 -4.13 18.29 24.86
N ARG A 594 -3.58 19.12 25.75
CA ARG A 594 -4.03 20.51 25.91
C ARG A 594 -3.83 21.33 24.64
N LEU A 595 -2.74 21.08 23.91
CA LEU A 595 -2.53 21.65 22.58
C LEU A 595 -3.65 21.22 21.63
N ARG A 596 -3.91 19.92 21.54
CA ARG A 596 -4.95 19.34 20.67
C ARG A 596 -6.34 19.92 20.95
N ASP A 597 -6.71 20.06 22.21
CA ASP A 597 -8.00 20.64 22.61
C ASP A 597 -8.13 22.13 22.27
N SER A 598 -7.00 22.80 22.01
CA SER A 598 -6.95 24.24 21.76
C SER A 598 -6.91 24.61 20.26
N VAL A 599 -6.60 23.66 19.38
CA VAL A 599 -6.57 23.84 17.91
C VAL A 599 -7.90 23.43 17.28
#